data_AF-C1MZC6-F1
#
_entry.id   AF-C1MZC6-F1
#
_cell.length_a   1.000
_cell.length_b   1.000
_cell.length_c   1.000
_cell.angle_alpha   90.00
_cell.angle_beta   90.00
_cell.angle_gamma   90.00
#
_symmetry.space_group_name_H-M   'P 1'
#
loop_
_entity.id
_entity.type
_entity.pdbx_description
1 polymer ?
#
loop_
_entity_poly.entity_id
_entity_poly.type
_entity_poly.pdbx_seq_one_letter_code
_entity_poly.pdbx_strand_id
1 'polypeptide(L)'
;MDVDANDIGLMVEVNGVDAAVTLASAACKLLNNALRLSPQAAAGYLSPSHATAMAYVCGGGGGGAGLANDSAAVGLRHAALAALRGVATELPSSVLPAETCLRHLAVALRERAAGGGGAVPPAGRERDAFDAELAACINAVLDVCDDAASAAAAEPLSEAAAAVITAGEGVVADALRAASLRALAACVNARGDAVASTLASLLPHAGSEDVADALVECLEPAFKSRGAGVESGNASEAERAKRRRVSAGVDGWVGGGGRGARDAGAGPGPSSTRDGDEAALAWIEECVITALSQLAPGPSSGHGSGDRAAAAPKRARCAAGLARVAAAAAGGGAAKLLHAGISSMHEWLKWTRRAHDTGDGAAARAFAAVVDAADALLRARPTEETSGNAAFHEDDLTVDVLLWPWSTGAEEAPADAARAAKVASLRAVLSATAARAKATTNAAAAARRTLSAAVSDKDPGTRAAAACATPAAHLLAAQNVDT
;
A
#
# COMPACT_ATOMS: atom_id res chain seq x y z
N MET A 1 -16.55 48.32 -21.59
CA MET A 1 -15.11 47.97 -21.59
C MET A 1 -14.80 47.63 -20.15
N ASP A 2 -15.14 46.42 -19.74
CA ASP A 2 -14.82 45.89 -18.42
C ASP A 2 -13.52 45.09 -18.59
N VAL A 3 -12.45 45.63 -18.03
CA VAL A 3 -11.17 44.94 -17.91
C VAL A 3 -11.28 44.13 -16.63
N ASP A 4 -11.41 42.81 -16.76
CA ASP A 4 -11.30 41.88 -15.64
C ASP A 4 -9.92 42.06 -14.98
N ALA A 5 -9.91 42.62 -13.78
CA ALA A 5 -8.73 43.07 -13.07
C ALA A 5 -7.96 41.93 -12.33
N ASN A 6 -8.02 40.68 -12.80
CA ASN A 6 -7.53 39.53 -12.01
C ASN A 6 -6.39 38.70 -12.60
N ASP A 7 -5.86 39.02 -13.80
CA ASP A 7 -4.64 38.39 -14.31
C ASP A 7 -3.54 39.44 -14.51
N ILE A 8 -2.88 39.84 -13.41
CA ILE A 8 -1.63 40.60 -13.47
C ILE A 8 -0.50 39.61 -13.76
N GLY A 9 -0.42 39.15 -15.02
CA GLY A 9 0.68 38.34 -15.51
C GLY A 9 1.74 39.19 -16.20
N LEU A 10 3.01 39.04 -15.81
CA LEU A 10 4.13 39.57 -16.60
C LEU A 10 4.40 38.59 -17.76
N MET A 11 4.02 38.95 -18.97
CA MET A 11 4.41 38.19 -20.16
C MET A 11 5.86 38.50 -20.51
N VAL A 12 6.74 37.49 -20.39
CA VAL A 12 8.17 37.61 -20.71
C VAL A 12 8.45 36.85 -22.00
N GLU A 13 8.88 37.57 -23.03
CA GLU A 13 9.38 36.94 -24.26
C GLU A 13 10.78 36.37 -24.00
N VAL A 14 10.92 35.06 -24.22
CA VAL A 14 12.18 34.32 -23.99
C VAL A 14 12.69 33.77 -25.29
N ASN A 15 13.97 34.03 -25.58
CA ASN A 15 14.64 33.56 -26.77
C ASN A 15 15.05 32.09 -26.62
N GLY A 16 14.09 31.18 -26.83
CA GLY A 16 14.32 29.74 -26.89
C GLY A 16 13.90 28.96 -25.64
N VAL A 17 13.89 27.64 -25.78
CA VAL A 17 13.34 26.69 -24.81
C VAL A 17 14.17 26.64 -23.52
N ASP A 18 15.50 26.67 -23.62
CA ASP A 18 16.39 26.61 -22.44
C ASP A 18 16.23 27.83 -21.52
N ALA A 19 16.03 29.02 -22.12
CA ALA A 19 15.77 30.25 -21.40
C ALA A 19 14.41 30.18 -20.69
N ALA A 20 13.39 29.63 -21.36
CA ALA A 20 12.07 29.40 -20.77
C ALA A 20 12.13 28.42 -19.59
N VAL A 21 12.85 27.30 -19.74
CA VAL A 21 13.02 26.28 -18.68
C VAL A 21 13.75 26.86 -17.47
N THR A 22 14.82 27.64 -17.70
CA THR A 22 15.58 28.28 -16.63
C THR A 22 14.74 29.32 -15.88
N LEU A 23 13.99 30.16 -16.60
CA LEU A 23 13.10 31.15 -16.01
C LEU A 23 11.99 30.49 -15.19
N ALA A 24 11.35 29.45 -15.73
CA ALA A 24 10.32 28.69 -15.03
C ALA A 24 10.87 27.99 -13.76
N SER A 25 12.10 27.45 -13.82
CA SER A 25 12.76 26.83 -12.67
C SER A 25 13.05 27.86 -11.58
N ALA A 26 13.55 29.04 -11.97
CA ALA A 26 13.77 30.15 -11.05
C ALA A 26 12.47 30.63 -10.41
N ALA A 27 11.39 30.76 -11.19
CA ALA A 27 10.07 31.13 -10.69
C ALA A 27 9.55 30.13 -9.64
N CYS A 28 9.66 28.83 -9.90
CA CYS A 28 9.26 27.80 -8.93
C CYS A 28 10.09 27.85 -7.64
N LYS A 29 11.41 28.06 -7.74
CA LYS A 29 12.30 28.19 -6.58
C LYS A 29 11.98 29.44 -5.75
N LEU A 30 11.75 30.57 -6.42
CA LEU A 30 11.36 31.82 -5.76
C LEU A 30 10.01 31.69 -5.06
N LEU A 31 9.05 31.03 -5.71
CA LEU A 31 7.74 30.75 -5.12
C LEU A 31 7.86 29.87 -3.87
N ASN A 32 8.61 28.77 -3.93
CA ASN A 32 8.83 27.91 -2.76
C ASN A 32 9.50 28.67 -1.59
N ASN A 33 10.48 29.53 -1.89
CA ASN A 33 11.07 30.39 -0.87
C ASN A 33 10.08 31.42 -0.32
N ALA A 34 9.24 32.02 -1.16
CA ALA A 34 8.21 32.96 -0.74
C ALA A 34 7.17 32.31 0.18
N LEU A 35 6.74 31.08 -0.15
CA LEU A 35 5.84 30.28 0.67
C LEU A 35 6.46 29.99 2.04
N ARG A 36 7.74 29.63 2.12
CA ARG A 36 8.43 29.38 3.39
C ARG A 36 8.62 30.63 4.25
N LEU A 37 8.78 31.80 3.64
CA LEU A 37 9.02 33.05 4.35
C LEU A 37 7.72 33.71 4.82
N SER A 38 6.66 33.67 4.00
CA SER A 38 5.38 34.32 4.31
C SER A 38 4.22 33.68 3.54
N PRO A 39 3.66 32.55 4.03
CA PRO A 39 2.52 31.86 3.42
C PRO A 39 1.32 32.77 3.15
N GLN A 40 0.98 33.63 4.12
CA GLN A 40 -0.19 34.51 4.06
C GLN A 40 -0.08 35.57 2.97
N ALA A 41 1.13 36.09 2.72
CA ALA A 41 1.37 37.03 1.64
C ALA A 41 1.30 36.33 0.28
N ALA A 42 1.90 35.14 0.17
CA ALA A 42 1.87 34.35 -1.07
C ALA A 42 0.45 33.89 -1.43
N ALA A 43 -0.39 33.55 -0.44
CA ALA A 43 -1.77 33.14 -0.63
C ALA A 43 -2.60 34.16 -1.43
N GLY A 44 -2.34 35.46 -1.25
CA GLY A 44 -3.06 36.53 -1.96
C GLY A 44 -2.71 36.66 -3.44
N TYR A 45 -1.63 36.04 -3.91
CA TYR A 45 -1.16 36.12 -5.30
C TYR A 45 -1.29 34.80 -6.06
N LEU A 46 -1.68 33.72 -5.37
CA LEU A 46 -1.79 32.39 -5.95
C LEU A 46 -3.24 32.05 -6.20
N SER A 47 -3.48 31.44 -7.36
CA SER A 47 -4.78 30.99 -7.80
C SER A 47 -4.69 29.52 -8.24
N PRO A 48 -5.83 28.81 -8.38
CA PRO A 48 -5.83 27.43 -8.83
C PRO A 48 -5.13 27.21 -10.18
N SER A 49 -5.12 28.19 -11.08
CA SER A 49 -4.41 28.08 -12.37
C SER A 49 -2.90 27.95 -12.20
N HIS A 50 -2.31 28.59 -11.19
CA HIS A 50 -0.89 28.48 -10.88
C HIS A 50 -0.53 27.07 -10.39
N ALA A 51 -1.36 26.50 -9.50
CA ALA A 51 -1.18 25.13 -9.03
C ALA A 51 -1.33 24.11 -10.18
N THR A 52 -2.32 24.30 -11.05
CA THR A 52 -2.49 23.48 -12.27
C THR A 52 -1.28 23.58 -13.20
N ALA A 53 -0.74 24.77 -13.41
CA ALA A 53 0.45 24.95 -14.26
C ALA A 53 1.68 24.24 -13.67
N MET A 54 1.90 24.33 -12.36
CA MET A 54 2.97 23.58 -11.68
C MET A 54 2.76 22.08 -11.80
N ALA A 55 1.54 21.59 -11.57
CA ALA A 55 1.20 20.18 -11.73
C ALA A 55 1.44 19.70 -13.16
N TYR A 56 1.04 20.48 -14.16
CA TYR A 56 1.29 20.20 -15.57
C TYR A 56 2.79 20.07 -15.89
N VAL A 57 3.63 20.97 -15.33
CA VAL A 57 5.10 20.88 -15.43
C VAL A 57 5.62 19.62 -14.74
N CYS A 58 5.07 19.25 -13.57
CA CYS A 58 5.42 18.00 -12.89
C CYS A 58 5.12 16.77 -13.76
N GLY A 59 3.99 16.76 -14.48
CA GLY A 59 3.58 15.68 -15.39
C GLY A 59 4.19 15.72 -16.80
N GLY A 60 5.25 16.51 -17.03
CA GLY A 60 5.99 16.52 -18.30
C GLY A 60 5.37 17.37 -19.42
N GLY A 61 4.25 18.06 -19.17
CA GLY A 61 3.51 18.80 -20.20
C GLY A 61 4.24 20.00 -20.83
N GLY A 62 5.27 20.53 -20.17
CA GLY A 62 6.04 21.68 -20.66
C GLY A 62 7.13 21.38 -21.69
N GLY A 63 7.37 20.11 -22.01
CA GLY A 63 8.46 19.69 -22.89
C GLY A 63 8.06 18.53 -23.76
N GLY A 64 7.72 18.82 -25.03
CA GLY A 64 7.50 17.79 -26.03
C GLY A 64 8.67 16.80 -26.11
N ALA A 65 8.41 15.65 -26.73
CA ALA A 65 9.26 14.47 -26.90
C ALA A 65 10.73 14.70 -27.39
N GLY A 66 11.20 15.95 -27.53
CA GLY A 66 12.55 16.33 -27.91
C GLY A 66 13.48 16.88 -26.79
N LEU A 67 13.00 17.15 -25.57
CA LEU A 67 13.86 17.63 -24.43
C LEU A 67 14.27 16.50 -23.48
N ALA A 68 14.19 15.27 -24.00
CA ALA A 68 14.15 14.02 -23.29
C ALA A 68 15.49 13.62 -22.61
N ASN A 69 16.37 14.55 -22.24
CA ASN A 69 17.57 14.25 -21.42
C ASN A 69 18.25 15.51 -20.84
N ASP A 70 17.64 16.69 -20.92
CA ASP A 70 18.31 17.90 -20.45
C ASP A 70 18.19 18.04 -18.94
N SER A 71 19.34 18.14 -18.25
CA SER A 71 19.39 18.39 -16.80
C SER A 71 18.53 19.59 -16.37
N ALA A 72 18.32 20.55 -17.28
CA ALA A 72 17.45 21.70 -17.08
C ALA A 72 15.96 21.31 -16.95
N ALA A 73 15.47 20.37 -17.75
CA ALA A 73 14.08 19.90 -17.68
C ALA A 73 13.82 19.10 -16.39
N VAL A 74 14.76 18.25 -15.99
CA VAL A 74 14.71 17.53 -14.70
C VAL A 74 14.74 18.52 -13.53
N GLY A 75 15.62 19.53 -13.59
CA GLY A 75 15.72 20.57 -12.57
C GLY A 75 14.46 21.44 -12.48
N LEU A 76 13.77 21.69 -13.59
CA LEU A 76 12.47 22.36 -13.61
C LEU A 76 11.39 21.51 -12.93
N ARG A 77 11.27 20.22 -13.26
CA ARG A 77 10.29 19.32 -12.63
C ARG A 77 10.51 19.22 -11.13
N HIS A 78 11.75 19.05 -10.68
CA HIS A 78 12.07 19.03 -9.26
C HIS A 78 11.70 20.35 -8.57
N ALA A 79 11.94 21.50 -9.22
CA ALA A 79 11.55 22.79 -8.67
C ALA A 79 10.03 22.97 -8.60
N ALA A 80 9.30 22.49 -9.63
CA ALA A 80 7.85 22.52 -9.68
C ALA A 80 7.22 21.61 -8.61
N LEU A 81 7.75 20.41 -8.39
CA LEU A 81 7.32 19.50 -7.30
C LEU A 81 7.49 20.17 -5.93
N ALA A 82 8.64 20.82 -5.70
CA ALA A 82 8.90 21.51 -4.45
C ALA A 82 7.98 22.73 -4.22
N ALA A 83 7.67 23.47 -5.28
CA ALA A 83 6.73 24.58 -5.22
C ALA A 83 5.28 24.10 -5.01
N LEU A 84 4.85 23.06 -5.72
CA LEU A 84 3.53 22.47 -5.57
C LEU A 84 3.33 21.85 -4.18
N ARG A 85 4.35 21.17 -3.64
CA ARG A 85 4.35 20.70 -2.25
C ARG A 85 4.17 21.87 -1.29
N GLY A 86 4.95 22.95 -1.45
CA GLY A 86 4.81 24.14 -0.63
C GLY A 86 3.41 24.77 -0.69
N VAL A 87 2.79 24.78 -1.87
CA VAL A 87 1.40 25.22 -2.02
C VAL A 87 0.45 24.30 -1.25
N ALA A 88 0.60 22.98 -1.39
CA ALA A 88 -0.26 22.02 -0.71
C ALA A 88 -0.09 22.04 0.82
N THR A 89 1.11 22.32 1.35
CA THR A 89 1.37 22.34 2.80
C THR A 89 1.05 23.67 3.46
N GLU A 90 1.32 24.80 2.80
CA GLU A 90 1.29 26.12 3.42
C GLU A 90 0.01 26.93 3.12
N LEU A 91 -0.76 26.55 2.09
CA LEU A 91 -1.93 27.31 1.64
C LEU A 91 -3.25 26.56 1.90
N PRO A 92 -4.38 27.28 1.98
CA PRO A 92 -5.68 26.66 2.10
C PRO A 92 -6.03 25.82 0.85
N SER A 93 -6.79 24.75 1.05
CA SER A 93 -7.22 23.81 -0.01
C SER A 93 -7.98 24.48 -1.16
N SER A 94 -8.56 25.66 -0.96
CA SER A 94 -9.22 26.45 -2.01
C SER A 94 -8.29 26.88 -3.15
N VAL A 95 -6.99 26.95 -2.91
CA VAL A 95 -5.97 27.32 -3.93
C VAL A 95 -5.51 26.09 -4.73
N LEU A 96 -5.75 24.88 -4.22
CA LEU A 96 -5.25 23.64 -4.81
C LEU A 96 -6.37 22.87 -5.52
N PRO A 97 -6.38 22.80 -6.87
CA PRO A 97 -7.27 21.90 -7.61
C PRO A 97 -6.74 20.46 -7.47
N ALA A 98 -7.09 19.81 -6.35
CA ALA A 98 -6.52 18.53 -5.93
C ALA A 98 -6.67 17.41 -6.98
N GLU A 99 -7.84 17.29 -7.62
CA GLU A 99 -8.07 16.29 -8.69
C GLU A 99 -7.08 16.47 -9.85
N THR A 100 -6.95 17.70 -10.36
CA THR A 100 -6.06 18.03 -11.47
C THR A 100 -4.59 17.80 -11.08
N CYS A 101 -4.22 18.16 -9.86
CA CYS A 101 -2.88 17.92 -9.34
C CYS A 101 -2.55 16.42 -9.26
N LEU A 102 -3.45 15.61 -8.70
CA LEU A 102 -3.29 14.16 -8.60
C LEU A 102 -3.18 13.50 -9.99
N ARG A 103 -3.98 13.93 -10.97
CA ARG A 103 -3.89 13.40 -12.34
C ARG A 103 -2.54 13.67 -13.00
N HIS A 104 -1.96 14.86 -12.81
CA HIS A 104 -0.64 15.16 -13.35
C HIS A 104 0.50 14.46 -12.57
N LEU A 105 0.36 14.32 -11.25
CA LEU A 105 1.30 13.53 -10.44
C LEU A 105 1.26 12.04 -10.84
N ALA A 106 0.10 11.52 -11.22
CA ALA A 106 -0.03 10.18 -11.77
C ALA A 106 0.77 9.99 -13.08
N VAL A 107 0.84 11.02 -13.94
CA VAL A 107 1.72 10.99 -15.13
C VAL A 107 3.18 10.90 -14.72
N ALA A 108 3.61 11.72 -13.74
CA ALA A 108 4.98 11.68 -13.23
C ALA A 108 5.35 10.31 -12.62
N LEU A 109 4.44 9.69 -11.88
CA LEU A 109 4.60 8.34 -11.33
C LEU A 109 4.76 7.29 -12.45
N ARG A 110 3.94 7.33 -13.51
CA ARG A 110 4.02 6.39 -14.64
C ARG A 110 5.34 6.50 -15.38
N GLU A 111 5.77 7.73 -15.68
CA GLU A 111 7.07 7.97 -16.31
C GLU A 111 8.21 7.45 -15.43
N ARG A 112 8.11 7.66 -14.11
CA ARG A 112 9.11 7.19 -13.18
C ARG A 112 9.16 5.66 -13.07
N ALA A 113 8.01 5.00 -13.11
CA ALA A 113 7.89 3.55 -13.10
C ALA A 113 8.40 2.89 -14.39
N ALA A 114 8.16 3.52 -15.55
CA ALA A 114 8.57 3.00 -16.86
C ALA A 114 10.09 2.88 -17.01
N GLY A 115 10.89 3.56 -16.17
CA GLY A 115 12.35 3.45 -16.12
C GLY A 115 13.08 3.97 -17.36
N GLY A 116 12.38 4.20 -18.47
CA GLY A 116 12.90 4.62 -19.75
C GLY A 116 11.90 5.53 -20.46
N GLY A 117 12.29 6.78 -20.64
CA GLY A 117 11.49 7.77 -21.35
C GLY A 117 11.80 9.16 -20.84
N GLY A 118 12.84 9.77 -21.39
CA GLY A 118 13.05 11.21 -21.50
C GLY A 118 13.18 12.13 -20.28
N ALA A 119 12.61 11.77 -19.14
CA ALA A 119 12.26 12.75 -18.12
C ALA A 119 12.54 12.25 -16.69
N VAL A 120 13.32 11.17 -16.57
CA VAL A 120 13.75 10.56 -15.29
C VAL A 120 15.22 10.91 -15.03
N PRO A 121 15.59 11.38 -13.82
CA PRO A 121 16.99 11.69 -13.50
C PRO A 121 17.90 10.46 -13.68
N PRO A 122 19.19 10.66 -14.00
CA PRO A 122 20.16 9.57 -14.07
C PRO A 122 20.28 8.86 -12.72
N ALA A 123 20.65 7.58 -12.74
CA ALA A 123 20.76 6.77 -11.52
C ALA A 123 21.78 7.38 -10.55
N GLY A 124 21.43 7.40 -9.27
CA GLY A 124 22.24 7.99 -8.21
C GLY A 124 21.45 9.03 -7.41
N ARG A 125 22.18 9.88 -6.67
CA ARG A 125 21.61 10.80 -5.67
C ARG A 125 20.52 11.75 -6.22
N GLU A 126 20.63 12.18 -7.48
CA GLU A 126 19.66 13.07 -8.10
C GLU A 126 18.30 12.38 -8.33
N ARG A 127 18.33 11.09 -8.68
CA ARG A 127 17.12 10.27 -8.80
C ARG A 127 16.47 10.03 -7.45
N ASP A 128 17.27 9.73 -6.43
CA ASP A 128 16.75 9.51 -5.07
C ASP A 128 16.13 10.79 -4.50
N ALA A 129 16.75 11.95 -4.76
CA ALA A 129 16.22 13.25 -4.37
C ALA A 129 14.90 13.57 -5.10
N PHE A 130 14.83 13.28 -6.41
CA PHE A 130 13.60 13.45 -7.18
C PHE A 130 12.49 12.52 -6.67
N ASP A 131 12.78 11.25 -6.40
CA ASP A 131 11.82 10.28 -5.86
C ASP A 131 11.29 10.72 -4.49
N ALA A 132 12.18 11.21 -3.62
CA ALA A 132 11.80 11.72 -2.31
C ALA A 132 10.91 12.97 -2.42
N GLU A 133 11.21 13.88 -3.35
CA GLU A 133 10.41 15.09 -3.55
C GLU A 133 9.05 14.79 -4.21
N LEU A 134 9.01 13.85 -5.17
CA LEU A 134 7.76 13.37 -5.77
C LEU A 134 6.88 12.69 -4.71
N ALA A 135 7.46 11.83 -3.87
CA ALA A 135 6.78 11.18 -2.76
C ALA A 135 6.19 12.20 -1.77
N ALA A 136 6.99 13.20 -1.38
CA ALA A 136 6.56 14.25 -0.47
C ALA A 136 5.44 15.12 -1.06
N CYS A 137 5.51 15.42 -2.36
CA CYS A 137 4.47 16.17 -3.05
C CYS A 137 3.15 15.39 -3.13
N ILE A 138 3.18 14.10 -3.44
CA ILE A 138 1.99 13.24 -3.46
C ILE A 138 1.33 13.19 -2.08
N ASN A 139 2.10 12.95 -1.03
CA ASN A 139 1.58 12.91 0.34
C ASN A 139 0.95 14.25 0.74
N ALA A 140 1.61 15.38 0.43
CA ALA A 140 1.09 16.70 0.74
C ALA A 140 -0.23 17.00 0.01
N VAL A 141 -0.35 16.62 -1.27
CA VAL A 141 -1.60 16.80 -2.02
C VAL A 141 -2.70 15.88 -1.47
N LEU A 142 -2.38 14.63 -1.12
CA LEU A 142 -3.34 13.70 -0.50
C LEU A 142 -3.82 14.19 0.88
N ASP A 143 -2.96 14.84 1.68
CA ASP A 143 -3.32 15.35 3.01
C ASP A 143 -4.40 16.46 2.97
N VAL A 144 -4.47 17.20 1.86
CA VAL A 144 -5.46 18.29 1.65
C VAL A 144 -6.56 17.92 0.66
N CYS A 145 -6.48 16.74 0.04
CA CYS A 145 -7.46 16.24 -0.92
C CYS A 145 -8.71 15.75 -0.18
N ASP A 146 -9.88 16.08 -0.70
CA ASP A 146 -11.13 15.47 -0.23
C ASP A 146 -11.41 14.13 -0.94
N ASP A 147 -12.39 13.38 -0.42
CA ASP A 147 -12.78 12.09 -0.97
C ASP A 147 -13.28 12.21 -2.43
N ALA A 148 -13.86 13.35 -2.80
CA ALA A 148 -14.40 13.59 -4.14
C ALA A 148 -13.30 13.75 -5.20
N ALA A 149 -12.28 14.56 -4.90
CA ALA A 149 -11.11 14.71 -5.75
C ALA A 149 -10.28 13.42 -5.80
N SER A 150 -10.18 12.68 -4.68
CA SER A 150 -9.55 11.35 -4.65
C SER A 150 -10.29 10.35 -5.55
N ALA A 151 -11.63 10.35 -5.50
CA ALA A 151 -12.47 9.50 -6.34
C ALA A 151 -12.31 9.83 -7.84
N ALA A 152 -12.28 11.12 -8.18
CA ALA A 152 -12.16 11.58 -9.57
C ALA A 152 -10.76 11.33 -10.19
N ALA A 153 -9.73 11.18 -9.35
CA ALA A 153 -8.37 10.82 -9.75
C ALA A 153 -8.03 9.34 -9.51
N ALA A 154 -8.96 8.53 -8.98
CA ALA A 154 -8.68 7.20 -8.46
C ALA A 154 -8.05 6.26 -9.48
N GLU A 155 -8.65 6.15 -10.67
CA GLU A 155 -8.20 5.27 -11.75
C GLU A 155 -6.80 5.66 -12.28
N PRO A 156 -6.53 6.91 -12.71
CA PRO A 156 -5.21 7.25 -13.21
C PRO A 156 -4.12 7.15 -12.13
N LEU A 157 -4.44 7.52 -10.89
CA LEU A 157 -3.52 7.49 -9.76
C LEU A 157 -3.23 6.06 -9.28
N SER A 158 -4.22 5.18 -9.22
CA SER A 158 -4.02 3.79 -8.80
C SER A 158 -3.17 3.03 -9.80
N GLU A 159 -3.44 3.17 -11.10
CA GLU A 159 -2.62 2.55 -12.16
C GLU A 159 -1.16 3.01 -12.09
N ALA A 160 -0.95 4.30 -11.83
CA ALA A 160 0.39 4.89 -11.71
C ALA A 160 1.12 4.40 -10.45
N ALA A 161 0.43 4.36 -9.32
CA ALA A 161 0.96 3.83 -8.07
C ALA A 161 1.32 2.34 -8.21
N ALA A 162 0.46 1.55 -8.85
CA ALA A 162 0.73 0.14 -9.10
C ALA A 162 1.95 -0.05 -10.01
N ALA A 163 2.11 0.77 -11.05
CA ALA A 163 3.31 0.73 -11.90
C ALA A 163 4.61 0.99 -11.09
N VAL A 164 4.59 1.94 -10.15
CA VAL A 164 5.74 2.18 -9.26
C VAL A 164 6.03 0.98 -8.37
N ILE A 165 4.99 0.37 -7.82
CA ILE A 165 5.11 -0.80 -6.95
C ILE A 165 5.67 -2.00 -7.73
N THR A 166 5.19 -2.23 -8.96
CA THR A 166 5.67 -3.33 -9.82
C THR A 166 7.09 -3.12 -10.32
N ALA A 167 7.55 -1.87 -10.47
CA ALA A 167 8.94 -1.55 -10.81
C ALA A 167 9.94 -2.00 -9.73
N GLY A 168 9.55 -1.97 -8.46
CA GLY A 168 10.27 -2.60 -7.34
C GLY A 168 11.49 -1.84 -6.78
N GLU A 169 12.08 -2.41 -5.72
CA GLU A 169 13.15 -1.84 -4.88
C GLU A 169 14.44 -1.47 -5.63
N GLY A 170 14.71 -2.10 -6.77
CA GLY A 170 15.90 -1.81 -7.59
C GLY A 170 15.73 -0.65 -8.58
N VAL A 171 14.49 -0.21 -8.79
CA VAL A 171 14.14 0.80 -9.80
C VAL A 171 13.64 2.08 -9.16
N VAL A 172 12.94 2.00 -8.02
CA VAL A 172 12.29 3.15 -7.36
C VAL A 172 12.68 3.21 -5.88
N ALA A 173 12.96 4.42 -5.38
CA ALA A 173 13.31 4.62 -3.98
C ALA A 173 12.15 4.29 -3.01
N ASP A 174 12.49 3.84 -1.81
CA ASP A 174 11.54 3.40 -0.78
C ASP A 174 10.48 4.44 -0.43
N ALA A 175 10.87 5.72 -0.37
CA ALA A 175 9.94 6.81 -0.09
C ALA A 175 8.83 6.93 -1.13
N LEU A 176 9.17 6.75 -2.41
CA LEU A 176 8.20 6.83 -3.50
C LEU A 176 7.33 5.57 -3.56
N ARG A 177 7.88 4.39 -3.24
CA ARG A 177 7.09 3.16 -3.04
C ARG A 177 6.07 3.35 -1.92
N ALA A 178 6.48 3.85 -0.76
CA ALA A 178 5.60 4.12 0.37
C ALA A 178 4.49 5.14 0.04
N ALA A 179 4.82 6.25 -0.62
CA ALA A 179 3.83 7.22 -1.08
C ALA A 179 2.85 6.64 -2.11
N SER A 180 3.32 5.74 -2.98
CA SER A 180 2.46 5.04 -3.96
C SER A 180 1.47 4.08 -3.27
N LEU A 181 1.92 3.36 -2.23
CA LEU A 181 1.04 2.50 -1.42
C LEU A 181 -0.03 3.34 -0.71
N ARG A 182 0.34 4.51 -0.17
CA ARG A 182 -0.62 5.44 0.44
C ARG A 182 -1.61 6.01 -0.58
N ALA A 183 -1.14 6.38 -1.77
CA ALA A 183 -2.01 6.84 -2.87
C ALA A 183 -3.00 5.75 -3.28
N LEU A 184 -2.55 4.50 -3.38
CA LEU A 184 -3.43 3.36 -3.67
C LEU A 184 -4.49 3.19 -2.58
N ALA A 185 -4.13 3.29 -1.30
CA ALA A 185 -5.08 3.21 -0.19
C ALA A 185 -6.14 4.33 -0.27
N ALA A 186 -5.73 5.57 -0.58
CA ALA A 186 -6.64 6.69 -0.80
C ALA A 186 -7.61 6.43 -1.97
N CYS A 187 -7.11 5.91 -3.09
CA CYS A 187 -7.95 5.55 -4.24
C CYS A 187 -8.97 4.46 -3.89
N VAL A 188 -8.57 3.44 -3.14
CA VAL A 188 -9.45 2.34 -2.73
C VAL A 188 -10.54 2.82 -1.77
N ASN A 189 -10.18 3.69 -0.82
CA ASN A 189 -11.15 4.30 0.08
C ASN A 189 -12.18 5.18 -0.66
N ALA A 190 -11.76 5.84 -1.74
CA ALA A 190 -12.63 6.74 -2.50
C ALA A 190 -13.47 6.01 -3.58
N ARG A 191 -12.90 5.02 -4.27
CA ARG A 191 -13.47 4.30 -5.43
C ARG A 191 -12.92 2.86 -5.52
N GLY A 192 -13.21 2.02 -4.52
CA GLY A 192 -12.71 0.63 -4.48
C GLY A 192 -13.10 -0.23 -5.69
N ASP A 193 -14.30 0.01 -6.26
CA ASP A 193 -14.80 -0.66 -7.46
C ASP A 193 -13.96 -0.37 -8.72
N ALA A 194 -13.54 0.88 -8.92
CA ALA A 194 -12.72 1.30 -10.06
C ALA A 194 -11.28 0.76 -9.99
N VAL A 195 -10.78 0.55 -8.77
CA VAL A 195 -9.38 0.21 -8.51
C VAL A 195 -9.16 -1.30 -8.39
N ALA A 196 -10.23 -2.10 -8.42
CA ALA A 196 -10.17 -3.56 -8.28
C ALA A 196 -9.18 -4.22 -9.26
N SER A 197 -9.26 -3.88 -10.55
CA SER A 197 -8.36 -4.41 -11.60
C SER A 197 -6.89 -4.09 -11.32
N THR A 198 -6.62 -2.90 -10.79
CA THR A 198 -5.29 -2.45 -10.40
C THR A 198 -4.78 -3.28 -9.21
N LEU A 199 -5.61 -3.51 -8.18
CA LEU A 199 -5.24 -4.34 -7.04
C LEU A 199 -4.92 -5.79 -7.45
N ALA A 200 -5.71 -6.35 -8.37
CA ALA A 200 -5.43 -7.68 -8.89
C ALA A 200 -4.07 -7.77 -9.61
N SER A 201 -3.65 -6.70 -10.28
CA SER A 201 -2.33 -6.64 -10.94
C SER A 201 -1.15 -6.66 -9.95
N LEU A 202 -1.38 -6.33 -8.67
CA LEU A 202 -0.37 -6.33 -7.61
C LEU A 202 -0.23 -7.68 -6.90
N LEU A 203 -1.17 -8.61 -7.08
CA LEU A 203 -1.13 -9.95 -6.47
C LEU A 203 0.18 -10.72 -6.76
N PRO A 204 0.80 -10.66 -7.96
CA PRO A 204 2.09 -11.28 -8.23
C PRO A 204 3.24 -10.72 -7.36
N HIS A 205 3.10 -9.49 -6.87
CA HIS A 205 4.10 -8.77 -6.08
C HIS A 205 3.89 -8.87 -4.57
N ALA A 206 2.85 -9.57 -4.10
CA ALA A 206 2.52 -9.76 -2.69
C ALA A 206 3.62 -10.48 -1.85
N GLY A 207 4.72 -10.92 -2.48
CA GLY A 207 5.87 -11.51 -1.78
C GLY A 207 6.89 -10.50 -1.26
N SER A 208 6.74 -9.23 -1.58
CA SER A 208 7.43 -8.13 -0.88
C SER A 208 6.62 -7.76 0.37
N GLU A 209 7.32 -7.56 1.49
CA GLU A 209 6.70 -7.25 2.79
C GLU A 209 5.90 -5.95 2.72
N ASP A 210 6.50 -4.90 2.15
CA ASP A 210 5.87 -3.59 1.91
C ASP A 210 4.59 -3.68 1.08
N VAL A 211 4.60 -4.54 0.04
CA VAL A 211 3.45 -4.71 -0.86
C VAL A 211 2.33 -5.48 -0.19
N ALA A 212 2.67 -6.52 0.57
CA ALA A 212 1.68 -7.30 1.31
C ALA A 212 1.00 -6.46 2.40
N ASP A 213 1.76 -5.67 3.16
CA ASP A 213 1.19 -4.81 4.21
C ASP A 213 0.30 -3.72 3.62
N ALA A 214 0.70 -3.13 2.50
CA ALA A 214 -0.15 -2.18 1.81
C ALA A 214 -1.40 -2.81 1.19
N LEU A 215 -1.30 -4.02 0.62
CA LEU A 215 -2.49 -4.74 0.13
C LEU A 215 -3.45 -5.03 1.29
N VAL A 216 -2.94 -5.40 2.47
CA VAL A 216 -3.76 -5.55 3.68
C VAL A 216 -4.40 -4.22 4.06
N GLU A 217 -3.63 -3.13 4.17
CA GLU A 217 -4.15 -1.81 4.53
C GLU A 217 -5.18 -1.28 3.53
N CYS A 218 -4.99 -1.52 2.23
CA CYS A 218 -5.92 -1.11 1.18
C CYS A 218 -7.21 -1.95 1.18
N LEU A 219 -7.10 -3.26 1.39
CA LEU A 219 -8.23 -4.19 1.26
C LEU A 219 -9.03 -4.34 2.56
N GLU A 220 -8.39 -4.17 3.71
CA GLU A 220 -9.03 -4.34 5.03
C GLU A 220 -10.26 -3.42 5.22
N PRO A 221 -10.24 -2.11 4.87
CA PRO A 221 -11.42 -1.25 4.94
C PRO A 221 -12.56 -1.74 4.04
N ALA A 222 -12.22 -2.26 2.86
CA ALA A 222 -13.19 -2.75 1.89
C ALA A 222 -13.96 -3.96 2.45
N PHE A 223 -13.28 -4.86 3.17
CA PHE A 223 -13.91 -6.01 3.83
C PHE A 223 -14.58 -5.66 5.17
N LYS A 224 -14.05 -4.72 5.97
CA LYS A 224 -14.69 -4.26 7.23
C LYS A 224 -16.05 -3.62 7.01
N SER A 225 -16.26 -2.94 5.89
CA SER A 225 -17.53 -2.30 5.52
C SER A 225 -18.71 -3.29 5.44
N ARG A 226 -18.43 -4.58 5.16
CA ARG A 226 -19.40 -5.67 5.08
C ARG A 226 -19.89 -6.14 6.46
N GLY A 227 -19.10 -5.96 7.53
CA GLY A 227 -19.45 -6.30 8.91
C GLY A 227 -20.14 -5.18 9.71
N ALA A 228 -20.00 -3.92 9.27
CA ALA A 228 -20.60 -2.75 9.96
C ALA A 228 -22.13 -2.63 9.80
N GLY A 229 -22.77 -3.59 9.13
CA GLY A 229 -24.22 -3.65 8.98
C GLY A 229 -24.98 -4.12 10.23
N VAL A 230 -24.30 -4.58 11.28
CA VAL A 230 -24.97 -5.22 12.44
C VAL A 230 -24.75 -4.50 13.77
N GLU A 231 -23.71 -3.67 13.95
CA GLU A 231 -23.51 -2.95 15.23
C GLU A 231 -22.97 -1.53 15.04
N SER A 232 -23.85 -0.57 14.73
CA SER A 232 -23.64 0.84 15.07
C SER A 232 -24.98 1.57 15.04
N GLY A 233 -25.73 1.44 16.13
CA GLY A 233 -26.83 2.35 16.41
C GLY A 233 -26.35 3.80 16.48
N ASN A 234 -27.15 4.69 15.89
CA ASN A 234 -27.16 6.15 16.08
C ASN A 234 -26.13 7.01 15.31
N ALA A 235 -26.15 6.91 13.99
CA ALA A 235 -26.04 8.12 13.16
C ALA A 235 -27.09 8.03 12.06
N SER A 236 -28.16 8.82 12.18
CA SER A 236 -29.26 8.76 11.22
C SER A 236 -28.75 9.07 9.81
N GLU A 237 -29.21 8.30 8.84
CA GLU A 237 -28.94 8.49 7.40
C GLU A 237 -29.27 9.92 6.93
N ALA A 238 -30.19 10.59 7.62
CA ALA A 238 -30.53 11.99 7.45
C ALA A 238 -29.36 12.96 7.75
N GLU A 239 -28.44 12.61 8.65
CA GLU A 239 -27.31 13.44 9.04
C GLU A 239 -26.17 13.37 8.02
N ARG A 240 -25.95 12.20 7.40
CA ARG A 240 -25.08 12.02 6.23
C ARG A 240 -25.67 12.71 4.99
N ALA A 241 -26.99 12.65 4.80
CA ALA A 241 -27.68 13.37 3.72
C ALA A 241 -27.65 14.90 3.92
N LYS A 242 -27.65 15.39 5.16
CA LYS A 242 -27.53 16.82 5.48
C LYS A 242 -26.14 17.36 5.15
N ARG A 243 -25.08 16.59 5.42
CA ARG A 243 -23.70 16.94 5.01
C ARG A 243 -23.55 16.98 3.49
N ARG A 244 -24.20 16.09 2.74
CA ARG A 244 -24.20 16.11 1.26
C ARG A 244 -24.99 17.28 0.65
N ARG A 245 -26.04 17.78 1.30
CA ARG A 245 -26.81 18.93 0.78
C ARG A 245 -26.16 20.28 1.02
N VAL A 246 -25.27 20.40 2.01
CA VAL A 246 -24.54 21.65 2.26
C VAL A 246 -23.48 21.92 1.18
N SER A 247 -23.00 20.88 0.48
CA SER A 247 -22.05 20.99 -0.64
C SER A 247 -22.70 21.30 -2.00
N ALA A 248 -24.03 21.25 -2.11
CA ALA A 248 -24.77 21.36 -3.38
C ALA A 248 -25.50 22.71 -3.54
N GLY A 249 -24.99 23.77 -2.90
CA GLY A 249 -25.67 25.06 -2.80
C GLY A 249 -24.82 26.25 -3.18
N VAL A 250 -24.25 26.28 -4.39
CA VAL A 250 -23.94 27.54 -5.11
C VAL A 250 -24.08 27.27 -6.62
N ASP A 251 -25.29 27.42 -7.15
CA ASP A 251 -25.52 27.56 -8.59
C ASP A 251 -25.58 29.05 -8.94
N GLY A 252 -24.84 29.45 -9.98
CA GLY A 252 -25.09 30.73 -10.64
C GLY A 252 -23.93 31.32 -11.45
N TRP A 253 -23.59 30.74 -12.61
CA TRP A 253 -23.52 31.53 -13.86
C TRP A 253 -23.35 30.68 -15.13
N VAL A 254 -23.98 31.16 -16.20
CA VAL A 254 -24.24 30.52 -17.49
C VAL A 254 -23.47 31.23 -18.61
N GLY A 255 -22.91 30.46 -19.54
CA GLY A 255 -22.65 30.83 -20.94
C GLY A 255 -21.17 30.99 -21.31
N GLY A 256 -20.64 30.44 -22.40
CA GLY A 256 -21.20 29.59 -23.44
C GLY A 256 -20.29 29.54 -24.68
N GLY A 257 -20.26 28.40 -25.39
CA GLY A 257 -20.04 28.35 -26.85
C GLY A 257 -18.78 27.65 -27.38
N GLY A 258 -18.96 26.42 -27.87
CA GLY A 258 -18.05 25.72 -28.79
C GLY A 258 -18.62 24.38 -29.24
N ARG A 259 -19.42 24.38 -30.31
CA ARG A 259 -20.12 23.19 -30.87
C ARG A 259 -19.15 22.26 -31.59
N GLY A 260 -19.33 20.94 -31.41
CA GLY A 260 -19.12 19.98 -32.51
C GLY A 260 -18.48 18.64 -32.19
N ALA A 261 -19.17 17.75 -31.48
CA ALA A 261 -19.13 16.31 -31.78
C ALA A 261 -20.37 15.63 -31.15
N ARG A 262 -21.13 14.94 -32.00
CA ARG A 262 -22.45 14.35 -31.73
C ARG A 262 -22.36 13.08 -30.87
N ASP A 263 -23.29 13.00 -29.92
CA ASP A 263 -24.10 11.84 -29.57
C ASP A 263 -23.42 10.47 -29.41
N ALA A 264 -22.96 10.21 -28.19
CA ALA A 264 -23.10 8.90 -27.55
C ALA A 264 -23.76 9.13 -26.19
N GLY A 265 -24.88 8.45 -25.95
CA GLY A 265 -25.89 8.80 -24.94
C GLY A 265 -25.36 9.03 -23.53
N ALA A 266 -25.72 10.20 -22.98
CA ALA A 266 -25.71 10.47 -21.56
C ALA A 266 -26.82 9.64 -20.88
N GLY A 267 -26.47 8.44 -20.42
CA GLY A 267 -27.21 7.76 -19.36
C GLY A 267 -26.92 8.40 -17.99
N PRO A 268 -27.77 8.18 -16.98
CA PRO A 268 -27.50 8.66 -15.63
C PRO A 268 -26.16 8.07 -15.17
N GLY A 269 -25.24 8.92 -14.72
CA GLY A 269 -23.94 8.47 -14.18
C GLY A 269 -24.17 7.38 -13.14
N PRO A 270 -23.31 6.34 -13.06
CA PRO A 270 -23.54 5.23 -12.16
C PRO A 270 -23.45 5.76 -10.73
N SER A 271 -24.61 5.96 -10.11
CA SER A 271 -24.71 5.87 -8.66
C SER A 271 -24.14 4.50 -8.30
N SER A 272 -23.09 4.44 -7.49
CA SER A 272 -22.58 3.19 -6.93
C SER A 272 -23.73 2.50 -6.22
N THR A 273 -24.39 1.57 -6.91
CA THR A 273 -25.36 0.70 -6.27
C THR A 273 -24.56 -0.25 -5.40
N ARG A 274 -25.05 -0.54 -4.19
CA ARG A 274 -24.47 -1.53 -3.27
C ARG A 274 -24.11 -2.84 -3.98
N ASP A 275 -24.88 -3.19 -5.02
CA ASP A 275 -24.68 -4.37 -5.87
C ASP A 275 -23.39 -4.32 -6.72
N GLY A 276 -22.96 -3.14 -7.15
CA GLY A 276 -21.72 -2.94 -7.92
C GLY A 276 -20.47 -3.12 -7.06
N ASP A 277 -20.50 -2.60 -5.82
CA ASP A 277 -19.42 -2.75 -4.86
C ASP A 277 -19.27 -4.22 -4.41
N GLU A 278 -20.40 -4.93 -4.24
CA GLU A 278 -20.40 -6.36 -3.89
C GLU A 278 -19.84 -7.24 -5.02
N ALA A 279 -20.15 -6.94 -6.28
CA ALA A 279 -19.60 -7.65 -7.42
C ALA A 279 -18.08 -7.45 -7.57
N ALA A 280 -17.58 -6.23 -7.33
CA ALA A 280 -16.15 -5.93 -7.35
C ALA A 280 -15.39 -6.68 -6.24
N LEU A 281 -15.95 -6.70 -5.02
CA LEU A 281 -15.36 -7.43 -3.89
C LEU A 281 -15.36 -8.94 -4.12
N ALA A 282 -16.43 -9.51 -4.67
CA ALA A 282 -16.49 -10.93 -5.02
C ALA A 282 -15.44 -11.31 -6.08
N TRP A 283 -15.21 -10.42 -7.05
CA TRP A 283 -14.16 -10.62 -8.04
C TRP A 283 -12.75 -10.56 -7.42
N ILE A 284 -12.48 -9.60 -6.52
CA ILE A 284 -11.21 -9.54 -5.77
C ILE A 284 -11.00 -10.81 -4.94
N GLU A 285 -12.04 -11.27 -4.23
CA GLU A 285 -12.01 -12.52 -3.47
C GLU A 285 -11.63 -13.71 -4.36
N GLU A 286 -12.26 -13.86 -5.53
CA GLU A 286 -11.95 -14.93 -6.48
C GLU A 286 -10.52 -14.82 -7.05
N CYS A 287 -10.02 -13.61 -7.33
CA CYS A 287 -8.65 -13.38 -7.76
C CYS A 287 -7.64 -13.82 -6.70
N VAL A 288 -7.87 -13.47 -5.42
CA VAL A 288 -6.98 -13.85 -4.33
C VAL A 288 -7.02 -15.36 -4.09
N ILE A 289 -8.21 -15.98 -4.10
CA ILE A 289 -8.36 -17.45 -3.98
C ILE A 289 -7.61 -18.16 -5.12
N THR A 290 -7.79 -17.68 -6.35
CA THR A 290 -7.11 -18.21 -7.53
C THR A 290 -5.59 -18.07 -7.40
N ALA A 291 -5.09 -16.90 -6.97
CA ALA A 291 -3.67 -16.68 -6.76
C ALA A 291 -3.09 -17.59 -5.66
N LEU A 292 -3.79 -17.74 -4.53
CA LEU A 292 -3.41 -18.67 -3.46
C LEU A 292 -3.31 -20.12 -3.96
N SER A 293 -4.24 -20.54 -4.82
CA SER A 293 -4.23 -21.88 -5.41
C SER A 293 -3.03 -22.10 -6.36
N GLN A 294 -2.68 -21.09 -7.16
CA GLN A 294 -1.52 -21.12 -8.06
C GLN A 294 -0.19 -21.07 -7.31
N LEU A 295 -0.18 -20.46 -6.13
CA LEU A 295 0.99 -20.35 -5.27
C LEU A 295 1.21 -21.60 -4.42
N ALA A 296 0.27 -22.55 -4.33
CA ALA A 296 0.44 -23.75 -3.52
C ALA A 296 1.77 -24.50 -3.83
N PRO A 297 2.47 -25.04 -2.82
CA PRO A 297 3.68 -25.81 -3.04
C PRO A 297 3.35 -26.99 -3.95
N GLY A 298 3.98 -27.06 -5.12
CA GLY A 298 3.62 -28.05 -6.15
C GLY A 298 3.89 -29.49 -5.66
N PRO A 299 3.23 -30.51 -6.24
CA PRO A 299 3.51 -31.90 -5.89
C PRO A 299 4.99 -32.17 -6.14
N SER A 300 5.67 -32.65 -5.10
CA SER A 300 7.06 -33.08 -5.15
C SER A 300 7.17 -34.40 -5.93
N SER A 301 6.74 -34.43 -7.19
CA SER A 301 7.06 -35.51 -8.12
C SER A 301 8.35 -35.10 -8.82
N GLY A 302 9.43 -35.83 -8.55
CA GLY A 302 10.76 -35.58 -9.08
C GLY A 302 10.80 -35.47 -10.61
N HIS A 303 11.89 -34.88 -11.10
CA HIS A 303 12.30 -34.72 -12.51
C HIS A 303 12.03 -33.36 -13.19
N GLY A 304 12.14 -32.26 -12.45
CA GLY A 304 12.28 -30.90 -13.02
C GLY A 304 12.89 -29.90 -12.04
N SER A 305 13.86 -30.33 -11.22
CA SER A 305 14.02 -29.84 -9.83
C SER A 305 14.88 -28.61 -9.59
N GLY A 306 15.42 -27.92 -10.61
CA GLY A 306 16.23 -26.71 -10.39
C GLY A 306 15.38 -25.46 -10.10
N ASP A 307 14.55 -25.04 -11.06
CA ASP A 307 13.90 -23.72 -11.03
C ASP A 307 12.73 -23.62 -10.05
N ARG A 308 11.97 -24.70 -9.84
CA ARG A 308 10.82 -24.70 -8.92
C ARG A 308 11.25 -24.68 -7.45
N ALA A 309 12.38 -25.30 -7.11
CA ALA A 309 12.94 -25.27 -5.77
C ALA A 309 13.51 -23.88 -5.45
N ALA A 310 14.21 -23.26 -6.40
CA ALA A 310 14.73 -21.89 -6.28
C ALA A 310 13.63 -20.82 -6.17
N ALA A 311 12.47 -21.05 -6.80
CA ALA A 311 11.32 -20.13 -6.73
C ALA A 311 10.43 -20.32 -5.49
N ALA A 312 10.57 -21.43 -4.75
CA ALA A 312 9.70 -21.76 -3.62
C ALA A 312 9.68 -20.68 -2.52
N PRO A 313 10.81 -20.09 -2.09
CA PRO A 313 10.80 -19.03 -1.08
C PRO A 313 10.08 -17.75 -1.52
N LYS A 314 10.10 -17.42 -2.82
CA LYS A 314 9.35 -16.26 -3.35
C LYS A 314 7.85 -16.54 -3.33
N ARG A 315 7.45 -17.73 -3.77
CA ARG A 315 6.04 -18.15 -3.78
C ARG A 315 5.46 -18.24 -2.38
N ALA A 316 6.23 -18.74 -1.41
CA ALA A 316 5.86 -18.78 0.00
C ALA A 316 5.54 -17.39 0.56
N ARG A 317 6.41 -16.40 0.28
CA ARG A 317 6.17 -15.01 0.69
C ARG A 317 4.94 -14.42 0.02
N CYS A 318 4.75 -14.65 -1.29
CA CYS A 318 3.54 -14.18 -1.98
C CYS A 318 2.27 -14.79 -1.35
N ALA A 319 2.28 -16.11 -1.09
CA ALA A 319 1.14 -16.79 -0.47
C ALA A 319 0.87 -16.27 0.95
N ALA A 320 1.92 -16.01 1.73
CA ALA A 320 1.81 -15.42 3.06
C ALA A 320 1.19 -14.01 3.02
N GLY A 321 1.60 -13.16 2.07
CA GLY A 321 0.98 -11.84 1.86
C GLY A 321 -0.51 -11.94 1.59
N LEU A 322 -0.91 -12.84 0.69
CA LEU A 322 -2.33 -13.08 0.37
C LEU A 322 -3.11 -13.71 1.54
N ALA A 323 -2.48 -14.56 2.35
CA ALA A 323 -3.10 -15.11 3.55
C ALA A 323 -3.32 -14.05 4.64
N ARG A 324 -2.44 -13.04 4.76
CA ARG A 324 -2.69 -11.87 5.63
C ARG A 324 -3.88 -11.05 5.16
N VAL A 325 -4.05 -10.88 3.84
CA VAL A 325 -5.27 -10.25 3.28
C VAL A 325 -6.51 -11.06 3.65
N ALA A 326 -6.45 -12.40 3.54
CA ALA A 326 -7.55 -13.27 3.94
C ALA A 326 -7.87 -13.17 5.44
N ALA A 327 -6.85 -13.07 6.31
CA ALA A 327 -7.02 -12.85 7.74
C ALA A 327 -7.72 -11.52 8.05
N ALA A 328 -7.32 -10.44 7.38
CA ALA A 328 -7.93 -9.12 7.54
C ALA A 328 -9.40 -9.10 7.07
N ALA A 329 -9.72 -9.89 6.05
CA ALA A 329 -11.08 -10.03 5.52
C ALA A 329 -12.02 -10.88 6.39
N ALA A 330 -11.53 -11.57 7.42
CA ALA A 330 -12.31 -12.49 8.25
C ALA A 330 -13.50 -11.83 8.96
N GLY A 331 -13.36 -10.56 9.37
CA GLY A 331 -14.43 -9.79 10.02
C GLY A 331 -15.53 -9.31 9.04
N GLY A 332 -15.29 -9.43 7.73
CA GLY A 332 -16.17 -8.97 6.66
C GLY A 332 -17.06 -10.04 6.04
N GLY A 333 -17.11 -11.27 6.57
CA GLY A 333 -17.92 -12.36 5.98
C GLY A 333 -17.33 -12.97 4.69
N ALA A 334 -16.05 -12.77 4.40
CA ALA A 334 -15.33 -13.41 3.29
C ALA A 334 -14.84 -14.83 3.68
N ALA A 335 -15.79 -15.72 3.99
CA ALA A 335 -15.51 -17.07 4.51
C ALA A 335 -14.68 -17.94 3.54
N LYS A 336 -14.93 -17.83 2.23
CA LYS A 336 -14.21 -18.62 1.21
C LYS A 336 -12.77 -18.15 1.10
N LEU A 337 -12.54 -16.84 1.11
CA LEU A 337 -11.21 -16.25 1.15
C LEU A 337 -10.42 -16.72 2.38
N LEU A 338 -11.04 -16.65 3.57
CA LEU A 338 -10.43 -17.12 4.82
C LEU A 338 -10.04 -18.60 4.74
N HIS A 339 -10.95 -19.45 4.25
CA HIS A 339 -10.69 -20.87 4.08
C HIS A 339 -9.53 -21.15 3.10
N ALA A 340 -9.47 -20.43 1.98
CA ALA A 340 -8.36 -20.53 1.02
C ALA A 340 -7.02 -20.10 1.63
N GLY A 341 -7.02 -19.02 2.42
CA GLY A 341 -5.84 -18.56 3.17
C GLY A 341 -5.33 -19.61 4.16
N ILE A 342 -6.24 -20.19 4.97
CA ILE A 342 -5.92 -21.27 5.93
C ILE A 342 -5.33 -22.49 5.20
N SER A 343 -6.02 -22.98 4.16
CA SER A 343 -5.58 -24.13 3.39
C SER A 343 -4.19 -23.92 2.77
N SER A 344 -3.94 -22.73 2.20
CA SER A 344 -2.64 -22.37 1.67
C SER A 344 -1.55 -22.37 2.75
N MET A 345 -1.84 -21.81 3.93
CA MET A 345 -0.87 -21.79 5.04
C MET A 345 -0.59 -23.18 5.60
N HIS A 346 -1.56 -24.08 5.67
CA HIS A 346 -1.29 -25.48 6.04
C HIS A 346 -0.28 -26.15 5.10
N GLU A 347 -0.42 -25.94 3.80
CA GLU A 347 0.52 -26.50 2.81
C GLU A 347 1.92 -25.87 2.90
N TRP A 348 2.00 -24.56 3.10
CA TRP A 348 3.28 -23.86 3.26
C TRP A 348 3.97 -24.16 4.59
N LEU A 349 3.22 -24.37 5.68
CA LEU A 349 3.76 -24.87 6.95
C LEU A 349 4.30 -26.30 6.80
N LYS A 350 3.65 -27.18 6.03
CA LYS A 350 4.23 -28.50 5.69
C LYS A 350 5.49 -28.40 4.83
N TRP A 351 5.60 -27.37 3.99
CA TRP A 351 6.82 -27.10 3.22
C TRP A 351 7.97 -26.63 4.12
N THR A 352 7.72 -25.71 5.05
CA THR A 352 8.76 -25.25 5.99
C THR A 352 9.35 -26.39 6.82
N ARG A 353 8.53 -27.36 7.27
CA ARG A 353 9.01 -28.59 7.92
C ARG A 353 9.97 -29.40 7.05
N ARG A 354 9.76 -29.41 5.72
CA ARG A 354 10.56 -30.18 4.75
C ARG A 354 11.78 -29.41 4.25
N ALA A 355 11.77 -28.08 4.30
CA ALA A 355 12.89 -27.21 3.91
C ALA A 355 14.03 -27.17 4.95
N HIS A 356 13.99 -28.06 5.95
CA HIS A 356 14.96 -28.22 7.04
C HIS A 356 16.42 -28.41 6.57
N ASP A 357 16.63 -28.76 5.31
CA ASP A 357 17.94 -29.14 4.77
C ASP A 357 18.61 -28.08 3.88
N THR A 358 18.04 -26.87 3.75
CA THR A 358 18.60 -25.80 2.90
C THR A 358 18.72 -24.47 3.65
N GLY A 359 19.94 -24.10 4.04
CA GLY A 359 20.23 -22.93 4.87
C GLY A 359 20.38 -21.58 4.15
N ASP A 360 19.61 -21.33 3.09
CA ASP A 360 19.65 -20.05 2.38
C ASP A 360 18.80 -18.97 3.09
N GLY A 361 19.28 -17.73 3.12
CA GLY A 361 18.55 -16.57 3.66
C GLY A 361 17.19 -16.33 3.02
N ALA A 362 16.99 -16.78 1.79
CA ALA A 362 15.69 -16.75 1.14
C ALA A 362 14.66 -17.63 1.88
N ALA A 363 15.06 -18.82 2.35
CA ALA A 363 14.20 -19.74 3.08
C ALA A 363 13.83 -19.18 4.47
N ALA A 364 14.78 -18.56 5.17
CA ALA A 364 14.53 -17.92 6.47
C ALA A 364 13.50 -16.76 6.37
N ARG A 365 13.60 -15.92 5.34
CA ARG A 365 12.61 -14.85 5.09
C ARG A 365 11.24 -15.39 4.69
N ALA A 366 11.22 -16.47 3.90
CA ALA A 366 9.98 -17.15 3.54
C ALA A 366 9.29 -17.77 4.75
N PHE A 367 10.06 -18.40 5.64
CA PHE A 367 9.56 -18.93 6.90
C PHE A 367 8.94 -17.83 7.76
N ALA A 368 9.65 -16.71 7.97
CA ALA A 368 9.14 -15.59 8.76
C ALA A 368 7.77 -15.11 8.24
N ALA A 369 7.66 -14.88 6.93
CA ALA A 369 6.42 -14.46 6.29
C ALA A 369 5.27 -15.47 6.49
N VAL A 370 5.53 -16.78 6.30
CA VAL A 370 4.53 -17.84 6.48
C VAL A 370 4.05 -17.91 7.93
N VAL A 371 4.96 -17.79 8.90
CA VAL A 371 4.62 -17.81 10.33
C VAL A 371 3.85 -16.54 10.74
N ASP A 372 4.23 -15.37 10.25
CA ASP A 372 3.50 -14.12 10.51
C ASP A 372 2.09 -14.16 9.87
N ALA A 373 1.92 -14.79 8.71
CA ALA A 373 0.62 -15.00 8.11
C ALA A 373 -0.25 -16.00 8.90
N ALA A 374 0.35 -17.09 9.40
CA ALA A 374 -0.34 -18.04 10.28
C ALA A 374 -0.75 -17.37 11.61
N ASP A 375 0.10 -16.53 12.18
CA ASP A 375 -0.21 -15.71 13.35
C ASP A 375 -1.39 -14.75 13.09
N ALA A 376 -1.41 -14.08 11.93
CA ALA A 376 -2.53 -13.22 11.53
C ALA A 376 -3.85 -14.00 11.40
N LEU A 377 -3.82 -15.17 10.78
CA LEU A 377 -4.99 -16.05 10.66
C LEU A 377 -5.46 -16.60 12.00
N LEU A 378 -4.55 -16.89 12.93
CA LEU A 378 -4.88 -17.33 14.29
C LEU A 378 -5.57 -16.23 15.09
N ARG A 379 -5.19 -14.96 14.86
CA ARG A 379 -5.81 -13.79 15.49
C ARG A 379 -7.09 -13.34 14.79
N ALA A 380 -7.34 -13.81 13.56
CA ALA A 380 -8.55 -13.51 12.82
C ALA A 380 -9.75 -14.12 13.55
N ARG A 381 -10.71 -13.29 13.97
CA ARG A 381 -11.95 -13.75 14.60
C ARG A 381 -13.03 -13.93 13.54
N PRO A 382 -13.34 -15.15 13.09
CA PRO A 382 -14.49 -15.38 12.24
C PRO A 382 -15.77 -14.97 12.99
N THR A 383 -16.72 -14.33 12.30
CA THR A 383 -18.07 -14.10 12.84
C THR A 383 -18.77 -15.43 13.10
N GLU A 384 -19.81 -15.46 13.97
CA GLU A 384 -20.54 -16.71 14.30
C GLU A 384 -21.13 -17.41 13.05
N GLU A 385 -21.43 -16.67 11.99
CA GLU A 385 -21.87 -17.25 10.70
C GLU A 385 -20.74 -17.94 9.92
N THR A 386 -19.49 -17.58 10.19
CA THR A 386 -18.27 -18.09 9.54
C THR A 386 -17.61 -19.22 10.34
N SER A 387 -18.11 -19.52 11.55
CA SER A 387 -17.50 -20.47 12.49
C SER A 387 -17.68 -21.95 12.14
N GLY A 388 -18.35 -22.25 11.01
CA GLY A 388 -18.45 -23.61 10.48
C GLY A 388 -17.11 -24.09 9.89
N ASN A 389 -16.20 -24.57 10.73
CA ASN A 389 -14.93 -25.22 10.40
C ASN A 389 -13.79 -24.39 9.77
N ALA A 390 -13.94 -23.08 9.54
CA ALA A 390 -12.90 -22.25 8.91
C ALA A 390 -12.08 -21.43 9.92
N ALA A 391 -11.52 -22.08 10.95
CA ALA A 391 -10.63 -21.43 11.92
C ALA A 391 -9.23 -22.05 11.88
N PHE A 392 -8.20 -21.20 11.81
CA PHE A 392 -6.81 -21.63 11.96
C PHE A 392 -6.56 -22.02 13.42
N HIS A 393 -6.04 -23.23 13.68
CA HIS A 393 -5.92 -23.74 15.04
C HIS A 393 -4.51 -23.53 15.59
N GLU A 394 -4.39 -23.24 16.89
CA GLU A 394 -3.09 -23.10 17.57
C GLU A 394 -2.21 -24.37 17.45
N ASP A 395 -2.84 -25.54 17.32
CA ASP A 395 -2.13 -26.83 17.13
C ASP A 395 -1.45 -26.95 15.74
N ASP A 396 -1.80 -26.10 14.76
CA ASP A 396 -1.13 -26.08 13.46
C ASP A 396 0.30 -25.49 13.58
N LEU A 397 0.54 -24.66 14.61
CA LEU A 397 1.84 -24.12 15.00
C LEU A 397 2.58 -25.08 15.93
N THR A 398 3.01 -26.20 15.37
CA THR A 398 3.69 -27.25 16.13
C THR A 398 5.10 -26.81 16.60
N VAL A 399 5.58 -27.44 17.67
CA VAL A 399 6.90 -27.15 18.28
C VAL A 399 8.04 -27.24 17.25
N ASP A 400 8.02 -28.26 16.39
CA ASP A 400 9.01 -28.50 15.34
C ASP A 400 9.04 -27.36 14.30
N VAL A 401 7.89 -26.83 13.92
CA VAL A 401 7.81 -25.66 13.03
C VAL A 401 8.42 -24.44 13.71
N LEU A 402 8.02 -24.18 14.96
CA LEU A 402 8.43 -22.98 15.69
C LEU A 402 9.89 -22.99 16.12
N LEU A 403 10.51 -24.17 16.25
CA LEU A 403 11.93 -24.30 16.57
C LEU A 403 12.83 -24.36 15.33
N TRP A 404 12.27 -24.41 14.12
CA TRP A 404 13.04 -24.43 12.88
C TRP A 404 14.10 -23.32 12.78
N PRO A 405 13.85 -22.05 13.22
CA PRO A 405 14.89 -21.00 13.17
C PRO A 405 16.12 -21.24 14.04
N TRP A 406 16.07 -22.22 14.95
CA TRP A 406 17.17 -22.67 15.79
C TRP A 406 17.78 -24.00 15.31
N SER A 407 17.37 -24.50 14.14
CA SER A 407 17.99 -25.65 13.49
C SER A 407 19.30 -25.27 12.81
N THR A 408 20.15 -26.27 12.58
CA THR A 408 21.45 -26.09 11.91
C THR A 408 21.34 -25.47 10.53
N GLY A 409 20.28 -25.79 9.77
CA GLY A 409 20.04 -25.19 8.46
C GLY A 409 19.71 -23.70 8.54
N ALA A 410 18.90 -23.28 9.52
CA ALA A 410 18.53 -21.86 9.66
C ALA A 410 19.69 -20.97 10.18
N GLU A 411 20.67 -21.54 10.89
CA GLU A 411 21.85 -20.80 11.37
C GLU A 411 22.79 -20.33 10.24
N GLU A 412 22.73 -20.94 9.06
CA GLU A 412 23.53 -20.56 7.88
C GLU A 412 22.98 -19.32 7.15
N ALA A 413 21.76 -18.89 7.48
CA ALA A 413 21.15 -17.70 6.90
C ALA A 413 21.83 -16.39 7.38
N PRO A 414 21.78 -15.30 6.57
CA PRO A 414 22.21 -13.98 7.00
C PRO A 414 21.53 -13.56 8.32
N ALA A 415 22.29 -12.92 9.21
CA ALA A 415 21.86 -12.64 10.59
C ALA A 415 20.49 -11.95 10.68
N ASP A 416 20.18 -11.01 9.78
CA ASP A 416 18.90 -10.31 9.79
C ASP A 416 17.72 -11.20 9.37
N ALA A 417 17.93 -12.11 8.41
CA ALA A 417 16.92 -13.07 8.00
C ALA A 417 16.65 -14.13 9.08
N ALA A 418 17.72 -14.61 9.73
CA ALA A 418 17.61 -15.53 10.86
C ALA A 418 16.90 -14.86 12.06
N ARG A 419 17.23 -13.60 12.36
CA ARG A 419 16.56 -12.82 13.41
C ARG A 419 15.06 -12.67 13.13
N ALA A 420 14.69 -12.32 11.90
CA ALA A 420 13.29 -12.17 11.51
C ALA A 420 12.50 -13.48 11.72
N ALA A 421 13.05 -14.62 11.28
CA ALA A 421 12.45 -15.93 11.49
C ALA A 421 12.25 -16.28 12.97
N LYS A 422 13.26 -16.03 13.81
CA LYS A 422 13.19 -16.26 15.27
C LYS A 422 12.14 -15.37 15.95
N VAL A 423 12.08 -14.10 15.57
CA VAL A 423 11.10 -13.14 16.12
C VAL A 423 9.68 -13.50 15.69
N ALA A 424 9.47 -13.92 14.44
CA ALA A 424 8.18 -14.42 13.96
C ALA A 424 7.70 -15.63 14.77
N SER A 425 8.57 -16.62 15.01
CA SER A 425 8.23 -17.78 15.85
C SER A 425 7.88 -17.40 17.29
N LEU A 426 8.59 -16.43 17.89
CA LEU A 426 8.26 -15.93 19.22
C LEU A 426 6.89 -15.26 19.28
N ARG A 427 6.56 -14.42 18.29
CA ARG A 427 5.25 -13.76 18.20
C ARG A 427 4.12 -14.78 18.03
N ALA A 428 4.26 -15.69 17.07
CA ALA A 428 3.26 -16.72 16.79
C ALA A 428 2.99 -17.62 18.00
N VAL A 429 4.04 -18.00 18.75
CA VAL A 429 3.91 -18.73 20.01
C VAL A 429 3.08 -17.98 21.04
N LEU A 430 3.36 -16.69 21.23
CA LEU A 430 2.63 -15.88 22.21
C LEU A 430 1.17 -15.74 21.84
N SER A 431 0.88 -15.46 20.57
CA SER A 431 -0.50 -15.40 20.07
C SER A 431 -1.21 -16.74 20.22
N ALA A 432 -0.56 -17.86 19.91
CA ALA A 432 -1.14 -19.19 20.08
C ALA A 432 -1.49 -19.48 21.54
N THR A 433 -0.63 -19.08 22.48
CA THR A 433 -0.95 -19.22 23.90
C THR A 433 -2.02 -18.24 24.39
N ALA A 434 -2.15 -17.06 23.76
CA ALA A 434 -3.14 -16.05 24.12
C ALA A 434 -4.48 -16.22 23.39
N ALA A 435 -4.56 -17.11 22.39
CA ALA A 435 -5.76 -17.35 21.59
C ALA A 435 -6.93 -17.88 22.44
N ARG A 436 -6.63 -18.52 23.57
CA ARG A 436 -7.62 -19.12 24.48
C ARG A 436 -7.45 -18.62 25.90
N ALA A 437 -8.56 -18.64 26.65
CA ALA A 437 -8.55 -18.39 28.09
C ALA A 437 -7.69 -19.41 28.86
N LYS A 438 -7.55 -20.63 28.33
CA LYS A 438 -6.61 -21.65 28.82
C LYS A 438 -5.86 -22.23 27.62
N ALA A 439 -4.54 -22.05 27.60
CA ALA A 439 -3.68 -22.59 26.55
C ALA A 439 -3.71 -24.13 26.55
N THR A 440 -3.66 -24.75 25.37
CA THR A 440 -3.47 -26.20 25.25
C THR A 440 -2.10 -26.62 25.80
N THR A 441 -2.00 -27.90 26.19
CA THR A 441 -0.73 -28.51 26.62
C THR A 441 0.35 -28.40 25.55
N ASN A 442 -0.03 -28.52 24.27
CA ASN A 442 0.84 -28.37 23.11
C ASN A 442 1.34 -26.93 22.95
N ALA A 443 0.43 -25.94 22.95
CA ALA A 443 0.80 -24.53 22.85
C ALA A 443 1.71 -24.09 24.00
N ALA A 444 1.43 -24.53 25.24
CA ALA A 444 2.27 -24.25 26.40
C ALA A 444 3.65 -24.93 26.31
N ALA A 445 3.73 -26.16 25.77
CA ALA A 445 4.99 -26.84 25.55
C ALA A 445 5.83 -26.18 24.45
N ALA A 446 5.20 -25.77 23.34
CA ALA A 446 5.82 -24.98 22.28
C ALA A 446 6.37 -23.67 22.84
N ALA A 447 5.57 -22.95 23.63
CA ALA A 447 5.99 -21.70 24.22
C ALA A 447 7.22 -21.83 25.10
N ARG A 448 7.23 -22.81 26.02
CA ARG A 448 8.39 -23.06 26.88
C ARG A 448 9.64 -23.37 26.08
N ARG A 449 9.54 -24.21 25.04
CA ARG A 449 10.71 -24.62 24.24
C ARG A 449 11.24 -23.49 23.37
N THR A 450 10.37 -22.75 22.68
CA THR A 450 10.76 -21.63 21.83
C THR A 450 11.36 -20.49 22.64
N LEU A 451 10.78 -20.16 23.80
CA LEU A 451 11.35 -19.15 24.71
C LEU A 451 12.67 -19.58 25.31
N SER A 452 12.80 -20.84 25.73
CA SER A 452 14.06 -21.37 26.23
C SER A 452 15.17 -21.26 25.18
N ALA A 453 14.88 -21.61 23.93
CA ALA A 453 15.82 -21.48 22.82
C ALA A 453 16.22 -20.01 22.58
N ALA A 454 15.24 -19.10 22.56
CA ALA A 454 15.46 -17.69 22.31
C ALA A 454 16.23 -16.95 23.43
N VAL A 455 16.02 -17.32 24.70
CA VAL A 455 16.77 -16.77 25.83
C VAL A 455 18.25 -17.17 25.75
N SER A 456 18.52 -18.40 25.29
CA SER A 456 19.89 -18.90 25.06
C SER A 456 20.51 -18.46 23.73
N ASP A 457 19.83 -17.63 22.93
CA ASP A 457 20.29 -17.26 21.59
C ASP A 457 21.56 -16.39 21.62
N LYS A 458 22.38 -16.49 20.56
CA LYS A 458 23.58 -15.67 20.39
C LYS A 458 23.23 -14.24 19.96
N ASP A 459 22.14 -14.03 19.21
CA ASP A 459 21.70 -12.73 18.72
C ASP A 459 21.07 -11.88 19.84
N PRO A 460 21.57 -10.66 20.10
CA PRO A 460 21.02 -9.80 21.16
C PRO A 460 19.58 -9.34 20.86
N GLY A 461 19.20 -9.21 19.58
CA GLY A 461 17.85 -8.83 19.18
C GLY A 461 16.83 -9.93 19.50
N THR A 462 17.16 -11.18 19.21
CA THR A 462 16.33 -12.34 19.61
C THR A 462 16.20 -12.45 21.14
N ARG A 463 17.31 -12.27 21.89
CA ARG A 463 17.25 -12.26 23.36
C ARG A 463 16.38 -11.13 23.91
N ALA A 464 16.46 -9.93 23.33
CA ALA A 464 15.62 -8.80 23.73
C ALA A 464 14.13 -9.09 23.45
N ALA A 465 13.80 -9.65 22.28
CA ALA A 465 12.44 -10.06 21.95
C ALA A 465 11.91 -11.13 22.93
N ALA A 466 12.74 -12.11 23.30
CA ALA A 466 12.41 -13.12 24.30
C ALA A 466 12.18 -12.52 25.69
N ALA A 467 12.99 -11.53 26.09
CA ALA A 467 12.81 -10.82 27.36
C ALA A 467 11.47 -10.08 27.40
N CYS A 468 11.07 -9.42 26.30
CA CYS A 468 9.75 -8.79 26.18
C CYS A 468 8.60 -9.80 26.23
N ALA A 469 8.82 -11.02 25.77
CA ALA A 469 7.85 -12.12 25.77
C ALA A 469 7.71 -12.84 27.13
N THR A 470 8.73 -12.72 28.00
CA THR A 470 8.86 -13.50 29.24
C THR A 470 7.73 -13.23 30.26
N PRO A 471 7.26 -11.99 30.49
CA PRO A 471 6.14 -11.73 31.39
C PRO A 471 4.83 -12.41 30.95
N ALA A 472 4.55 -12.42 29.64
CA ALA A 472 3.39 -13.10 29.09
C ALA A 472 3.48 -14.62 29.30
N ALA A 473 4.67 -15.19 29.08
CA ALA A 473 4.92 -16.61 29.30
C ALA A 473 4.75 -17.06 30.76
N HIS A 474 5.15 -16.23 31.73
CA HIS A 474 4.95 -16.51 33.15
C HIS A 474 3.46 -16.51 33.55
N LEU A 475 2.66 -15.60 32.99
CA LEU A 475 1.21 -15.57 33.21
C LEU A 475 0.52 -16.83 32.64
N LEU A 476 0.98 -17.30 31.48
CA LEU A 476 0.48 -18.50 30.82
C LEU A 476 0.94 -19.81 31.51
N ALA A 477 2.10 -19.80 32.14
CA ALA A 477 2.59 -20.91 32.96
C ALA A 477 1.80 -21.03 34.28
N ALA A 478 1.45 -19.91 34.91
CA ALA A 478 0.66 -19.91 36.15
C ALA A 478 -0.78 -20.45 35.94
N GLN A 479 -1.41 -20.15 34.80
CA GLN A 479 -2.77 -20.63 34.46
C GLN A 479 -2.89 -22.16 34.27
N ASN A 480 -1.77 -22.87 34.14
CA ASN A 480 -1.73 -24.33 33.96
C ASN A 480 -1.38 -25.10 35.24
N VAL A 481 -1.17 -24.42 36.37
CA VAL A 481 -0.81 -25.06 37.67
C VAL A 481 -2.04 -25.37 38.53
N ASP A 482 -3.21 -24.81 38.22
CA ASP A 482 -4.46 -25.04 38.97
C ASP A 482 -5.28 -26.27 38.49
N THR A 483 -4.64 -27.37 38.14
CA THR A 483 -5.32 -28.67 37.90
C THR A 483 -4.71 -29.81 38.69
#